data_AF-A0AAV4T7V2-F1
#
_entry.id   AF-A0AAV4T7V2-F1
#
_cell.length_a   1.000
_cell.length_b   1.000
_cell.length_c   1.000
_cell.angle_alpha   90.00
_cell.angle_beta   90.00
_cell.angle_gamma   90.00
#
_symmetry.space_group_name_H-M   'P 1'
#
loop_
_entity.id
_entity.type
_entity.pdbx_description
1 polymer ?
#
loop_
_entity_poly.entity_id
_entity_poly.type
_entity_poly.pdbx_seq_one_letter_code
_entity_poly.pdbx_strand_id
1 'polypeptide(L)'
;MLTSSEEYGLREILNDFSDSDLFSLADTVTKKLLNITNRSDAIQAIISCLEKPSDLLKRQKITKRILFSYLLKIKPFVSPQCTKAELVQVCLTEWDSIEQCKKSDYENNSNTTDVQRSDTNSLKIMGTQFAMWFFPIYNTLQDFGPEHFWTDCKLIGQLKTACDIKEVAVEGDAHVQVYLSPTTNAQWLELGKLKGVHTTAAK
;
A
#
# COMPACT_ATOMS: atom_id res chain seq x y z
N MET A 1 21.37 2.62 -8.36
CA MET A 1 20.47 3.78 -8.49
C MET A 1 19.15 3.43 -7.85
N LEU A 2 18.54 4.38 -7.14
CA LEU A 2 17.23 4.20 -6.54
C LEU A 2 16.17 4.04 -7.65
N THR A 3 15.15 3.22 -7.39
CA THR A 3 13.98 3.12 -8.27
C THR A 3 13.09 4.35 -8.09
N SER A 4 12.22 4.62 -9.08
CA SER A 4 11.35 5.80 -9.02
C SER A 4 10.39 5.77 -7.81
N SER A 5 9.94 4.59 -7.38
CA SER A 5 9.08 4.46 -6.19
C SER A 5 9.84 4.69 -4.89
N GLU A 6 11.09 4.21 -4.80
CA GLU A 6 11.96 4.47 -3.65
C GLU A 6 12.30 5.97 -3.55
N GLU A 7 12.65 6.61 -4.67
CA GLU A 7 12.94 8.04 -4.72
C GLU A 7 11.74 8.87 -4.24
N TYR A 8 10.55 8.58 -4.75
CA TYR A 8 9.31 9.25 -4.35
C TYR A 8 9.02 9.04 -2.86
N GLY A 9 9.11 7.80 -2.36
CA GLY A 9 8.85 7.50 -0.96
C GLY A 9 9.85 8.16 -0.01
N LEU A 10 11.13 8.20 -0.37
CA LEU A 10 12.15 8.93 0.38
C LEU A 10 11.88 10.44 0.38
N ARG A 11 11.44 11.00 -0.75
CA ARG A 11 11.10 12.42 -0.87
C ARG A 11 9.95 12.81 0.06
N GLU A 12 8.91 11.98 0.11
CA GLU A 12 7.77 12.17 1.02
C GLU A 12 8.17 12.06 2.50
N ILE A 13 8.97 11.05 2.85
CA ILE A 13 9.49 10.89 4.22
C ILE A 13 10.33 12.11 4.61
N LEU A 14 11.22 12.58 3.73
CA LEU A 14 12.06 13.76 3.97
C LEU A 14 11.23 15.04 4.04
N ASN A 15 10.09 15.10 3.35
CA ASN A 15 9.20 16.25 3.41
C ASN A 15 8.49 16.40 4.77
N ASP A 16 8.41 15.33 5.57
CA ASP A 16 7.88 15.39 6.94
C ASP A 16 8.93 15.86 7.97
N PHE A 17 10.18 16.12 7.56
CA PHE A 17 11.23 16.65 8.45
C PHE A 17 11.16 18.18 8.63
N SER A 18 11.52 18.65 9.82
CA SER A 18 11.85 20.06 10.05
C SER A 18 13.10 20.46 9.25
N ASP A 19 13.21 21.74 8.88
CA ASP A 19 14.36 22.23 8.10
C ASP A 19 15.69 22.00 8.85
N SER A 20 15.73 22.18 10.17
CA SER A 20 16.94 21.94 10.96
C SER A 20 17.38 20.47 10.97
N ASP A 21 16.44 19.53 11.11
CA ASP A 21 16.76 18.10 11.08
C ASP A 21 17.12 17.63 9.67
N LEU A 22 16.47 18.18 8.65
CA LEU A 22 16.76 17.90 7.25
C LEU A 22 18.18 18.35 6.89
N PHE A 23 18.58 19.57 7.23
CA PHE A 23 19.95 20.06 6.97
C PHE A 23 20.98 19.27 7.77
N SER A 24 20.70 18.93 9.03
CA SER A 24 21.59 18.07 9.83
C SER A 24 21.78 16.69 9.20
N LEU A 25 20.71 16.12 8.64
CA LEU A 25 20.76 14.84 7.94
C LEU A 25 21.55 14.97 6.63
N ALA A 26 21.32 16.05 5.88
CA ALA A 26 22.02 16.34 4.64
C ALA A 26 23.53 16.48 4.86
N ASP A 27 23.96 17.20 5.89
CA ASP A 27 25.37 17.30 6.29
C ASP A 27 25.99 15.93 6.58
N THR A 28 25.23 15.06 7.26
CA THR A 28 25.72 13.72 7.64
C THR A 28 25.79 12.79 6.42
N VAL A 29 24.88 12.91 5.47
CA VAL A 29 24.84 12.08 4.26
C VAL A 29 25.86 12.55 3.23
N THR A 30 26.01 13.87 3.06
CA THR A 30 26.96 14.50 2.12
C THR A 30 28.36 14.67 2.69
N LYS A 31 28.60 14.26 3.95
CA LYS A 31 29.87 14.47 4.68
C LYS A 31 30.31 15.94 4.69
N LYS A 32 29.34 16.87 4.71
CA LYS A 32 29.55 18.33 4.62
C LYS A 32 30.27 18.80 3.35
N LEU A 33 30.26 18.02 2.26
CA LEU A 33 30.85 18.46 0.99
C LEU A 33 29.99 19.50 0.25
N LEU A 34 28.69 19.58 0.55
CA LEU A 34 27.75 20.46 -0.16
C LEU A 34 27.23 21.53 0.80
N ASN A 35 27.34 22.79 0.41
CA ASN A 35 26.77 23.90 1.17
C ASN A 35 25.29 24.05 0.82
N ILE A 36 24.44 23.41 1.61
CA ILE A 36 23.00 23.30 1.34
C ILE A 36 22.27 24.47 2.03
N THR A 37 21.64 25.33 1.23
CA THR A 37 20.89 26.50 1.72
C THR A 37 19.38 26.35 1.58
N ASN A 38 18.92 25.48 0.67
CA ASN A 38 17.50 25.31 0.37
C ASN A 38 17.03 23.89 0.72
N ARG A 39 15.75 23.79 1.13
CA ARG A 39 15.10 22.51 1.45
C ARG A 39 15.10 21.54 0.26
N SER A 40 14.75 22.02 -0.93
CA SER A 40 14.71 21.17 -2.14
C SER A 40 16.10 20.62 -2.48
N ASP A 41 17.12 21.45 -2.37
CA ASP A 41 18.51 21.06 -2.63
C ASP A 41 18.99 20.06 -1.57
N ALA A 42 18.56 20.21 -0.31
CA ALA A 42 18.83 19.26 0.75
C ALA A 42 18.28 17.86 0.44
N ILE A 43 17.01 17.80 0.04
CA ILE A 43 16.34 16.55 -0.31
C ILE A 43 17.03 15.90 -1.51
N GLN A 44 17.32 16.68 -2.55
CA GLN A 44 17.97 16.18 -3.77
C GLN A 44 19.39 15.67 -3.49
N ALA A 45 20.17 16.39 -2.67
CA ALA A 45 21.51 15.98 -2.29
C ALA A 45 21.50 14.69 -1.47
N ILE A 46 20.55 14.55 -0.53
CA ILE A 46 20.37 13.31 0.24
C ILE A 46 20.07 12.15 -0.70
N ILE A 47 19.07 12.30 -1.59
CA ILE A 47 18.68 11.24 -2.52
C ILE A 47 19.84 10.85 -3.45
N SER A 48 20.57 11.83 -3.97
CA SER A 48 21.67 11.60 -4.92
C SER A 48 22.88 10.90 -4.31
N CYS A 49 23.12 11.07 -3.01
CA CYS A 49 24.21 10.42 -2.28
C CYS A 49 23.84 9.02 -1.76
N LEU A 50 22.59 8.57 -1.90
CA LEU A 50 22.14 7.28 -1.38
C LEU A 50 22.22 6.19 -2.45
N GLU A 51 22.89 5.09 -2.11
CA GLU A 51 22.91 3.88 -2.95
C GLU A 51 21.74 2.94 -2.64
N LYS A 52 21.33 2.86 -1.36
CA LYS A 52 20.22 2.01 -0.89
C LYS A 52 19.25 2.81 -0.01
N PRO A 53 17.93 2.64 -0.17
CA PRO A 53 16.95 3.34 0.67
C PRO A 53 17.05 2.93 2.13
N SER A 54 17.38 1.66 2.39
CA SER A 54 17.50 1.10 3.73
C SER A 54 18.57 1.80 4.58
N ASP A 55 19.63 2.35 3.96
CA ASP A 55 20.71 3.06 4.65
C ASP A 55 20.25 4.40 5.21
N LEU A 56 19.23 5.04 4.60
CA LEU A 56 18.60 6.22 5.17
C LEU A 56 17.63 5.80 6.27
N LEU A 57 16.70 4.88 5.96
CA LEU A 57 15.60 4.47 6.86
C LEU A 57 16.07 3.92 8.21
N LYS A 58 17.23 3.27 8.25
CA LYS A 58 17.83 2.76 9.50
C LYS A 58 18.44 3.84 10.40
N ARG A 59 18.77 5.03 9.87
CA ARG A 59 19.41 6.11 10.67
C ARG A 59 18.52 6.55 11.82
N GLN A 60 19.14 6.93 12.95
CA GLN A 60 18.41 7.33 14.16
C GLN A 60 17.46 8.51 13.94
N LYS A 61 17.82 9.45 13.05
CA LYS A 61 17.01 10.62 12.72
C LYS A 61 15.66 10.25 12.09
N ILE A 62 15.58 9.11 11.42
CA ILE A 62 14.29 8.55 10.97
C ILE A 62 13.68 7.81 12.15
N THR A 63 12.70 8.43 12.80
CA THR A 63 12.01 7.86 13.95
C THR A 63 10.87 6.95 13.51
N LYS A 64 10.47 6.01 14.39
CA LYS A 64 9.26 5.18 14.20
C LYS A 64 8.05 6.05 13.83
N ARG A 65 7.91 7.22 14.46
CA ARG A 65 6.80 8.15 14.23
C ARG A 65 6.73 8.64 12.78
N ILE A 66 7.86 9.02 12.19
CA ILE A 66 7.91 9.53 10.82
C ILE A 66 7.56 8.41 9.83
N LEU A 67 8.14 7.22 10.01
CA LEU A 67 7.82 6.05 9.18
C LEU A 67 6.34 5.66 9.28
N PHE A 68 5.80 5.66 10.49
CA PHE A 68 4.40 5.35 10.74
C PHE A 68 3.47 6.39 10.11
N SER A 69 3.77 7.68 10.25
CA SER A 69 3.03 8.78 9.62
C SER A 69 3.00 8.64 8.10
N TYR A 70 4.17 8.38 7.50
CA TYR A 70 4.27 8.13 6.07
C TYR A 70 3.48 6.90 5.63
N LEU A 71 3.62 5.77 6.34
CA LEU A 71 2.91 4.54 6.01
C LEU A 71 1.39 4.68 6.17
N LEU A 72 0.89 5.47 7.12
CA LEU A 72 -0.55 5.75 7.22
C LEU A 72 -1.12 6.49 6.01
N LYS A 73 -0.32 7.35 5.34
CA LYS A 73 -0.73 8.03 4.10
C LYS A 73 -0.91 7.05 2.94
N ILE A 74 -0.21 5.91 2.96
CA ILE A 74 -0.17 4.92 1.87
C ILE A 74 -1.05 3.71 2.19
N LYS A 75 -1.10 3.30 3.46
CA LYS A 75 -1.85 2.17 3.98
C LYS A 75 -2.59 2.59 5.27
N PRO A 76 -3.93 2.63 5.26
CA PRO A 76 -4.71 3.00 6.44
C PRO A 76 -4.60 2.02 7.63
N PHE A 77 -4.07 0.80 7.42
CA PHE A 77 -4.07 -0.28 8.42
C PHE A 77 -2.66 -0.69 8.88
N VAL A 78 -1.86 0.27 9.35
CA VAL A 78 -0.57 -0.02 9.97
C VAL A 78 -0.76 -0.20 11.47
N SER A 79 -0.37 -1.35 12.02
CA SER A 79 -0.48 -1.61 13.46
C SER A 79 0.42 -0.65 14.26
N PRO A 80 -0.10 0.03 15.29
CA PRO A 80 0.71 0.92 16.14
C PRO A 80 1.79 0.17 16.93
N GLN A 81 1.67 -1.16 17.05
CA GLN A 81 2.62 -2.01 17.76
C GLN A 81 3.88 -2.36 16.95
N CYS A 82 3.91 -2.06 15.64
CA CYS A 82 5.06 -2.39 14.80
C CYS A 82 6.35 -1.73 15.29
N THR A 83 7.44 -2.47 15.30
CA THR A 83 8.78 -1.97 15.62
C THR A 83 9.32 -1.11 14.47
N LYS A 84 10.34 -0.29 14.73
CA LYS A 84 11.00 0.50 13.67
C LYS A 84 11.50 -0.40 12.53
N ALA A 85 12.10 -1.54 12.85
CA ALA A 85 12.63 -2.47 11.86
C ALA A 85 11.52 -3.05 10.97
N GLU A 86 10.38 -3.40 11.56
CA GLU A 86 9.19 -3.85 10.82
C GLU A 86 8.65 -2.75 9.90
N LEU A 87 8.53 -1.51 10.36
CA LEU A 87 8.09 -0.39 9.51
C LEU A 87 9.04 -0.15 8.33
N VAL A 88 10.36 -0.26 8.55
CA VAL A 88 11.34 -0.17 7.46
C VAL A 88 11.12 -1.29 6.44
N GLN A 89 10.89 -2.52 6.90
CA GLN A 89 10.63 -3.64 6.01
C GLN A 89 9.34 -3.43 5.21
N VAL A 90 8.27 -2.96 5.84
CA VAL A 90 7.02 -2.64 5.17
C VAL A 90 7.25 -1.57 4.09
N CYS A 91 7.94 -0.47 4.38
CA CYS A 91 8.26 0.54 3.36
C CYS A 91 8.98 -0.06 2.14
N LEU A 92 10.00 -0.88 2.37
CA LEU A 92 10.78 -1.50 1.29
C LEU A 92 9.93 -2.49 0.48
N THR A 93 9.12 -3.31 1.13
CA THR A 93 8.22 -4.26 0.45
C THR A 93 7.15 -3.54 -0.37
N GLU A 94 6.59 -2.44 0.12
CA GLU A 94 5.61 -1.65 -0.64
C GLU A 94 6.26 -1.02 -1.87
N TRP A 95 7.44 -0.42 -1.74
CA TRP A 95 8.14 0.18 -2.88
C TRP A 95 8.52 -0.87 -3.93
N ASP A 96 8.99 -2.03 -3.49
CA ASP A 96 9.30 -3.15 -4.39
C ASP A 96 8.04 -3.68 -5.08
N SER A 97 6.92 -3.81 -4.36
CA SER A 97 5.63 -4.22 -4.93
C SER A 97 5.14 -3.25 -6.01
N ILE A 98 5.27 -1.93 -5.78
CA ILE A 98 4.92 -0.91 -6.77
C ILE A 98 5.80 -1.02 -8.02
N GLU A 99 7.10 -1.26 -7.85
CA GLU A 99 8.03 -1.46 -8.97
C GLU A 99 7.76 -2.77 -9.73
N GLN A 100 7.38 -3.84 -9.04
CA GLN A 100 7.01 -5.11 -9.67
C GLN A 100 5.73 -4.95 -10.50
N CYS A 101 4.70 -4.25 -10.00
CA CYS A 101 3.51 -3.91 -10.79
C CYS A 101 3.87 -3.10 -12.05
N LYS A 102 4.86 -2.19 -11.97
CA LYS A 102 5.33 -1.46 -13.16
C LYS A 102 6.07 -2.35 -14.14
N LYS A 103 6.83 -3.36 -13.69
CA LYS A 103 7.59 -4.27 -14.56
C LYS A 103 6.72 -5.32 -15.24
N SER A 104 5.69 -5.83 -14.57
CA SER A 104 4.71 -6.74 -15.17
C SER A 104 3.95 -6.11 -16.35
N ASP A 105 3.83 -4.78 -16.37
CA ASP A 105 3.25 -4.04 -17.50
C ASP A 105 4.17 -4.05 -18.75
N TYR A 106 5.48 -4.32 -18.61
CA TYR A 106 6.46 -4.28 -19.71
C TYR A 106 6.87 -5.67 -20.25
N GLU A 107 6.70 -6.76 -19.50
CA GLU A 107 7.10 -8.10 -19.95
C GLU A 107 5.99 -8.87 -20.71
N ASN A 108 4.77 -8.34 -20.79
CA ASN A 108 3.67 -8.97 -21.54
C ASN A 108 3.38 -8.36 -22.91
N ASN A 109 4.27 -7.53 -23.46
CA ASN A 109 4.07 -6.92 -24.77
C ASN A 109 5.29 -7.10 -25.69
N SER A 110 5.70 -8.35 -25.88
CA SER A 110 6.35 -8.75 -27.14
C SER A 110 5.24 -9.24 -28.07
N ASN A 111 5.00 -8.45 -29.13
CA ASN A 111 4.05 -8.68 -30.22
C ASN A 111 2.65 -8.09 -29.99
N THR A 112 2.48 -6.77 -30.08
CA THR A 112 1.46 -6.17 -30.96
C THR A 112 1.85 -4.72 -31.26
N THR A 113 1.66 -4.36 -32.52
CA THR A 113 2.02 -3.12 -33.21
C THR A 113 1.62 -1.81 -32.52
N ASP A 114 2.61 -0.93 -32.51
CA ASP A 114 2.69 0.53 -32.38
C ASP A 114 1.44 1.37 -32.77
N VAL A 115 0.35 1.33 -32.00
CA VAL A 115 -0.67 2.41 -31.90
C VAL A 115 -1.31 2.32 -30.50
N GLN A 116 -1.49 3.43 -29.77
CA GLN A 116 -2.13 3.58 -28.42
C GLN A 116 -1.22 3.69 -27.19
N ARG A 117 -0.32 4.69 -27.19
CA ARG A 117 0.34 5.20 -25.96
C ARG A 117 -0.57 6.15 -25.14
N SER A 118 -1.74 6.54 -25.66
CA SER A 118 -2.70 7.46 -25.00
C SER A 118 -3.62 6.78 -24.00
N ASP A 119 -3.94 5.49 -24.20
CA ASP A 119 -5.06 4.82 -23.50
C ASP A 119 -4.64 4.17 -22.17
N THR A 120 -3.35 3.94 -21.96
CA THR A 120 -2.86 3.40 -20.67
C THR A 120 -2.98 4.43 -19.55
N ASN A 121 -2.87 5.72 -19.87
CA ASN A 121 -3.06 6.79 -18.90
C ASN A 121 -4.53 6.96 -18.53
N SER A 122 -5.45 6.88 -19.50
CA SER A 122 -6.89 6.95 -19.24
C SER A 122 -7.37 5.76 -18.42
N LEU A 123 -6.87 4.55 -18.67
CA LEU A 123 -7.18 3.36 -17.88
C LEU A 123 -6.72 3.50 -16.42
N LYS A 124 -5.51 4.00 -16.19
CA LYS A 124 -4.99 4.26 -14.83
C LYS A 124 -5.83 5.30 -14.09
N ILE A 125 -6.23 6.38 -14.78
CA ILE A 125 -7.10 7.40 -14.21
C ILE A 125 -8.46 6.79 -13.84
N MET A 126 -9.06 5.99 -14.73
CA MET A 126 -10.33 5.31 -14.47
C MET A 126 -10.26 4.34 -13.28
N GLY A 127 -9.22 3.51 -13.21
CA GLY A 127 -9.00 2.62 -12.07
C GLY A 127 -8.82 3.37 -10.74
N THR A 128 -8.15 4.52 -10.78
CA THR A 128 -7.98 5.39 -9.60
C THR A 128 -9.33 5.97 -9.16
N GLN A 129 -10.12 6.51 -10.10
CA GLN A 129 -11.44 7.07 -9.81
C GLN A 129 -12.40 6.01 -9.26
N PHE A 130 -12.38 4.80 -9.84
CA PHE A 130 -13.14 3.67 -9.32
C PHE A 130 -12.76 3.35 -7.87
N ALA A 131 -11.47 3.21 -7.56
CA ALA A 131 -11.02 2.91 -6.20
C ALA A 131 -11.41 4.01 -5.19
N MET A 132 -11.28 5.28 -5.60
CA MET A 132 -11.67 6.43 -4.78
C MET A 132 -13.17 6.48 -4.49
N TRP A 133 -14.01 6.00 -5.41
CA TRP A 133 -15.46 5.96 -5.24
C TRP A 133 -15.92 4.71 -4.48
N PHE A 134 -15.46 3.52 -4.88
CA PHE A 134 -15.99 2.23 -4.42
C PHE A 134 -15.60 1.92 -2.97
N PHE A 135 -14.33 2.08 -2.60
CA PHE A 135 -13.85 1.65 -1.27
C PHE A 135 -14.45 2.46 -0.11
N PRO A 136 -14.68 3.78 -0.21
CA PRO A 136 -15.41 4.50 0.83
C PRO A 136 -16.82 3.96 1.07
N ILE A 137 -17.56 3.64 0.01
CA ILE A 137 -18.91 3.05 0.08
C ILE A 137 -18.81 1.65 0.70
N TYR A 138 -17.91 0.81 0.21
CA TYR A 138 -17.73 -0.55 0.71
C TYR A 138 -17.27 -0.62 2.18
N ASN A 139 -16.37 0.27 2.60
CA ASN A 139 -15.84 0.27 3.97
C ASN A 139 -16.82 0.84 5.00
N THR A 140 -17.71 1.74 4.58
CA THR A 140 -18.77 2.29 5.44
C THR A 140 -20.04 1.45 5.37
N LEU A 141 -20.18 0.64 4.31
CA LEU A 141 -21.39 -0.11 3.93
C LEU A 141 -22.64 0.78 3.87
N GLN A 142 -22.45 2.09 3.75
CA GLN A 142 -23.52 3.07 3.63
C GLN A 142 -23.98 3.11 2.17
N ASP A 143 -25.28 2.95 1.95
CA ASP A 143 -25.89 2.92 0.62
C ASP A 143 -25.30 1.86 -0.32
N PHE A 144 -24.80 0.73 0.20
CA PHE A 144 -24.20 -0.34 -0.59
C PHE A 144 -25.24 -1.35 -1.11
N GLY A 145 -25.69 -1.17 -2.36
CA GLY A 145 -26.64 -2.04 -3.04
C GLY A 145 -26.15 -2.66 -4.36
N PRO A 146 -27.00 -3.47 -5.01
CA PRO A 146 -26.69 -4.12 -6.28
C PRO A 146 -26.47 -3.10 -7.42
N GLU A 147 -27.00 -1.88 -7.28
CA GLU A 147 -26.80 -0.80 -8.25
C GLU A 147 -25.33 -0.37 -8.45
N HIS A 148 -24.42 -0.74 -7.54
CA HIS A 148 -22.98 -0.49 -7.68
C HIS A 148 -22.27 -1.52 -8.56
N PHE A 149 -22.99 -2.54 -9.04
CA PHE A 149 -22.46 -3.64 -9.82
C PHE A 149 -23.17 -3.77 -11.15
N TRP A 150 -22.46 -4.34 -12.12
CA TRP A 150 -23.10 -4.82 -13.35
C TRP A 150 -23.86 -6.12 -13.09
N THR A 151 -24.95 -6.32 -13.82
CA THR A 151 -25.82 -7.52 -13.70
C THR A 151 -25.08 -8.82 -13.98
N ASP A 152 -24.02 -8.78 -14.78
CA ASP A 152 -23.15 -9.90 -15.14
C ASP A 152 -21.82 -9.90 -14.36
N CYS A 153 -21.73 -9.14 -13.27
CA CYS A 153 -20.51 -9.09 -12.47
C CYS A 153 -20.20 -10.45 -11.84
N LYS A 154 -18.91 -10.70 -11.65
CA LYS A 154 -18.39 -11.91 -11.04
C LYS A 154 -17.37 -11.55 -9.97
N LEU A 155 -17.61 -12.03 -8.76
CA LEU A 155 -16.69 -11.95 -7.65
C LEU A 155 -15.95 -13.29 -7.54
N ILE A 156 -14.62 -13.23 -7.53
CA ILE A 156 -13.76 -14.39 -7.28
C ILE A 156 -12.84 -14.04 -6.13
N GLY A 157 -12.82 -14.89 -5.10
CA GLY A 157 -12.01 -14.70 -3.91
C GLY A 157 -11.50 -16.01 -3.34
N GLN A 158 -10.48 -15.92 -2.50
CA GLN A 158 -9.94 -17.07 -1.77
C GLN A 158 -10.07 -16.82 -0.28
N LEU A 159 -10.73 -17.73 0.43
CA LEU A 159 -10.76 -17.74 1.89
C LEU A 159 -9.68 -18.68 2.38
N LYS A 160 -8.67 -18.08 3.01
CA LYS A 160 -7.59 -18.81 3.66
C LYS A 160 -7.90 -18.97 5.14
N THR A 161 -8.03 -20.22 5.57
CA THR A 161 -8.10 -20.61 6.98
C THR A 161 -6.76 -21.23 7.39
N ALA A 162 -6.60 -21.54 8.69
CA ALA A 162 -5.37 -22.15 9.19
C ALA A 162 -5.07 -23.54 8.57
N CYS A 163 -6.07 -24.22 8.02
CA CYS A 163 -5.94 -25.59 7.53
C CYS A 163 -6.31 -25.76 6.05
N ASP A 164 -6.96 -24.78 5.43
CA ASP A 164 -7.49 -24.93 4.08
C ASP A 164 -7.61 -23.59 3.34
N ILE A 165 -7.56 -23.64 2.01
CA ILE A 165 -7.83 -22.54 1.09
C ILE A 165 -9.06 -22.90 0.28
N LYS A 166 -10.14 -22.15 0.48
CA LYS A 166 -11.38 -22.32 -0.28
C LYS A 166 -11.52 -21.20 -1.29
N GLU A 167 -11.60 -21.56 -2.57
CA GLU A 167 -11.97 -20.62 -3.62
C GLU A 167 -13.48 -20.43 -3.63
N VAL A 168 -13.91 -19.18 -3.82
CA VAL A 168 -15.31 -18.81 -3.94
C VAL A 168 -15.48 -17.98 -5.19
N ALA A 169 -16.46 -18.38 -6.01
CA ALA A 169 -16.92 -17.63 -7.16
C ALA A 169 -18.41 -17.34 -6.99
N VAL A 170 -18.79 -16.08 -7.14
CA VAL A 170 -20.17 -15.61 -7.06
C VAL A 170 -20.46 -14.79 -8.31
N GLU A 171 -21.63 -15.01 -8.90
CA GLU A 171 -22.06 -14.35 -10.13
C GLU A 171 -23.40 -13.63 -9.91
N GLY A 172 -23.51 -12.45 -10.51
CA GLY A 172 -24.68 -11.59 -10.41
C GLY A 172 -24.55 -10.53 -9.31
N ASP A 173 -24.96 -9.31 -9.64
CA ASP A 173 -24.99 -8.12 -8.77
C ASP A 173 -25.62 -8.38 -7.40
N ALA A 174 -26.81 -8.98 -7.37
CA ALA A 174 -27.51 -9.26 -6.12
C ALA A 174 -26.75 -10.25 -5.23
N HIS A 175 -26.18 -11.32 -5.82
CA HIS A 175 -25.43 -12.31 -5.04
C HIS A 175 -24.09 -11.77 -4.57
N VAL A 176 -23.40 -10.98 -5.42
CA VAL A 176 -22.14 -10.33 -5.07
C VAL A 176 -22.36 -9.32 -3.94
N GLN A 177 -23.41 -8.50 -4.00
CA GLN A 177 -23.77 -7.57 -2.94
C GLN A 177 -24.05 -8.29 -1.62
N VAL A 178 -24.85 -9.36 -1.65
CA VAL A 178 -25.16 -10.15 -0.45
C VAL A 178 -23.89 -10.77 0.13
N TYR A 179 -23.02 -11.32 -0.70
CA TYR A 179 -21.77 -11.93 -0.29
C TYR A 179 -20.82 -10.94 0.40
N LEU A 180 -20.77 -9.71 -0.12
CA LEU A 180 -19.94 -8.61 0.39
C LEU A 180 -20.55 -7.91 1.61
N SER A 181 -21.86 -8.06 1.84
CA SER A 181 -22.57 -7.46 2.97
C SER A 181 -22.29 -8.17 4.30
N PRO A 182 -22.32 -7.44 5.44
CA PRO A 182 -22.00 -7.99 6.76
C PRO A 182 -23.00 -9.03 7.27
N THR A 183 -24.21 -9.07 6.70
CA THR A 183 -25.25 -10.05 7.04
C THR A 183 -24.79 -11.48 6.77
N THR A 184 -23.89 -11.67 5.79
CA THR A 184 -23.27 -12.96 5.45
C THR A 184 -21.93 -13.16 6.21
N ASN A 185 -21.30 -12.09 6.69
CA ASN A 185 -20.10 -12.15 7.55
C ASN A 185 -20.35 -12.76 8.93
N ALA A 186 -21.58 -12.72 9.45
CA ALA A 186 -21.96 -13.50 10.62
C ALA A 186 -21.90 -15.02 10.37
N GLN A 187 -22.18 -15.46 9.14
CA GLN A 187 -22.08 -16.86 8.72
C GLN A 187 -20.62 -17.34 8.60
N TRP A 188 -19.72 -16.43 8.19
CA TRP A 188 -18.26 -16.67 8.16
C TRP A 188 -17.65 -16.78 9.58
N LEU A 189 -18.18 -16.05 10.56
CA LEU A 189 -17.81 -16.16 11.99
C LEU A 189 -18.33 -17.45 12.64
N GLU A 190 -19.49 -17.96 12.24
CA GLU A 190 -20.03 -19.24 12.70
C GLU A 190 -19.26 -20.44 12.11
N LEU A 191 -18.83 -20.37 10.85
CA LEU A 191 -17.98 -21.39 10.22
C LEU A 191 -16.55 -21.45 10.81
N GLY A 192 -16.04 -20.32 11.34
CA GLY A 192 -14.78 -20.28 12.07
C GLY A 192 -14.84 -20.79 13.52
N LYS A 193 -16.04 -21.09 14.06
CA LYS A 193 -16.24 -21.59 15.44
C LYS A 193 -16.40 -23.09 15.55
N LEU A 194 -16.37 -23.86 14.46
CA LEU A 194 -16.44 -25.31 14.50
C LEU A 194 -15.05 -25.97 14.38
N LYS A 195 -14.25 -25.82 15.44
CA LYS A 195 -13.51 -26.87 16.16
C LYS A 195 -12.29 -26.28 16.87
N GLY A 196 -12.43 -26.16 18.19
CA GLY A 196 -11.33 -26.39 19.13
C GLY A 196 -10.50 -25.18 19.52
N VAL A 197 -11.02 -24.34 20.42
CA VAL A 197 -10.22 -23.84 21.55
C VAL A 197 -11.13 -23.75 22.77
N HIS A 198 -10.82 -24.54 23.79
CA HIS A 198 -11.46 -24.49 25.10
C HIS A 198 -11.32 -23.09 25.70
N THR A 199 -12.44 -22.43 25.96
CA THR A 199 -12.49 -21.29 26.88
C THR A 199 -12.63 -21.85 28.29
N THR A 200 -11.50 -22.03 28.97
CA THR A 200 -11.52 -22.15 30.44
C THR A 200 -11.69 -20.75 31.00
N ALA A 201 -12.92 -20.43 31.42
CA ALA A 201 -13.19 -19.31 32.30
C ALA A 201 -12.64 -19.64 33.69
N ALA A 202 -11.59 -18.93 34.13
CA ALA A 202 -11.21 -18.87 35.52
C ALA A 202 -11.94 -17.68 36.17
N LYS A 203 -12.63 -17.98 37.27
CA LYS A 203 -13.33 -17.05 38.14
C LYS A 203 -12.35 -16.47 39.16
#